data_AF-A0A6G1R698-F1
#
_entry.id   AF-A0A6G1R698-F1
#
_cell.length_a   1.000
_cell.length_b   1.000
_cell.length_c   1.000
_cell.angle_alpha   90.00
_cell.angle_beta   90.00
_cell.angle_gamma   90.00
#
_symmetry.space_group_name_H-M   'P 1'
#
loop_
_entity.id
_entity.type
_entity.pdbx_description
1 polymer ?
#
loop_
_entity_poly.entity_id
_entity_poly.type
_entity_poly.pdbx_seq_one_letter_code
_entity_poly.pdbx_strand_id
1 'polypeptide(L)'
;RPLPGPGPCPRPPARSGARVDGMEAGPSGAAAGAYLPPLQQVFQAPRRPGIGTVGKPIKLLANYFEVDIPKIDVYHYEVDIKPDKCPRRVNREVVEYMVQHFKPQIFGDRKPVYDGKKNIYTVTALPIGNERVDFEVTIPGEGKDRIFKVSIKWMAIVSWRMLHEALVSGQIPVPLESVQALDVAMRHLASMRYTPVGRSFFSPPEGYYHPLGGGREVWFGFHQSVRPAMWKMMLNIDVSATAFYKAQPVIEFMC
;
A
#
# COMPACT_ATOMS: atom_id res chain seq x y z
N ARG A 1 62.98 6.13 6.83
CA ARG A 1 62.68 4.79 7.39
C ARG A 1 61.22 4.47 7.07
N PRO A 2 60.89 3.63 6.07
CA PRO A 2 59.49 3.36 5.70
C PRO A 2 58.88 2.27 6.61
N LEU A 3 57.57 2.38 6.86
CA LEU A 3 56.77 1.45 7.67
C LEU A 3 56.48 0.13 6.91
N PRO A 4 56.34 -1.01 7.60
CA PRO A 4 56.07 -2.30 6.96
C PRO A 4 54.59 -2.46 6.58
N GLY A 5 54.33 -3.07 5.42
CA GLY A 5 52.99 -3.36 4.91
C GLY A 5 52.29 -4.53 5.63
N PRO A 6 50.97 -4.69 5.47
CA PRO A 6 50.18 -5.69 6.19
C PRO A 6 50.38 -7.09 5.59
N GLY A 7 50.60 -8.08 6.47
CA GLY A 7 50.70 -9.51 6.10
C GLY A 7 49.33 -10.16 5.85
N PRO A 8 49.29 -11.33 5.19
CA PRO A 8 48.05 -11.98 4.79
C PRO A 8 47.31 -12.69 5.95
N CYS A 9 45.97 -12.63 5.91
CA CYS A 9 45.07 -13.29 6.87
C CYS A 9 45.03 -14.83 6.72
N PRO A 10 44.91 -15.61 7.81
CA PRO A 10 44.76 -17.07 7.74
C PRO A 10 43.34 -17.51 7.33
N ARG A 11 43.24 -18.59 6.54
CA ARG A 11 41.98 -19.25 6.15
C ARG A 11 41.46 -20.18 7.27
N PRO A 12 40.13 -20.33 7.45
CA PRO A 12 39.55 -21.25 8.41
C PRO A 12 39.58 -22.72 7.92
N PRO A 13 39.59 -23.70 8.84
CA PRO A 13 39.67 -25.13 8.49
C PRO A 13 38.34 -25.68 7.96
N ALA A 14 38.46 -26.64 7.03
CA ALA A 14 37.37 -27.36 6.38
C ALA A 14 36.58 -28.24 7.37
N ARG A 15 35.24 -28.18 7.31
CA ARG A 15 34.34 -29.02 8.10
C ARG A 15 33.98 -30.28 7.31
N SER A 16 34.33 -31.43 7.87
CA SER A 16 34.05 -32.78 7.39
C SER A 16 32.55 -33.09 7.32
N GLY A 17 32.13 -33.74 6.23
CA GLY A 17 30.76 -34.17 5.99
C GLY A 17 30.35 -35.38 6.85
N ALA A 18 29.11 -35.35 7.32
CA ALA A 18 28.40 -36.50 7.85
C ALA A 18 27.28 -36.87 6.86
N ARG A 19 27.31 -38.12 6.42
CA ARG A 19 26.25 -38.79 5.65
C ARG A 19 24.99 -38.91 6.50
N VAL A 20 23.83 -38.77 5.87
CA VAL A 20 22.56 -39.27 6.40
C VAL A 20 21.88 -40.04 5.27
N ASP A 21 21.66 -41.33 5.54
CA ASP A 21 21.04 -42.32 4.67
C ASP A 21 19.57 -41.99 4.36
N GLY A 22 19.12 -42.52 3.22
CA GLY A 22 17.79 -42.28 2.68
C GLY A 22 16.66 -42.97 3.44
N MET A 23 15.46 -42.40 3.29
CA MET A 23 14.19 -43.06 3.57
C MET A 23 13.15 -42.63 2.52
N GLU A 24 12.36 -43.60 2.10
CA GLU A 24 11.53 -43.68 0.89
C GLU A 24 10.35 -42.69 0.79
N ALA A 25 9.86 -42.57 -0.44
CA ALA A 25 8.65 -41.83 -0.82
C ALA A 25 7.37 -42.68 -0.65
N GLY A 26 6.28 -42.04 -0.17
CA GLY A 26 4.91 -42.58 -0.12
C GLY A 26 3.88 -41.52 0.31
N PRO A 27 2.58 -41.64 -0.03
CA PRO A 27 1.88 -40.59 -0.79
C PRO A 27 0.81 -39.75 -0.05
N SER A 28 0.46 -38.62 -0.69
CA SER A 28 -0.84 -37.91 -0.77
C SER A 28 -1.67 -37.65 0.50
N GLY A 29 -1.83 -36.37 0.83
CA GLY A 29 -2.90 -35.87 1.69
C GLY A 29 -2.99 -34.34 1.65
N ALA A 30 -3.84 -33.79 0.79
CA ALA A 30 -4.14 -32.36 0.74
C ALA A 30 -4.81 -31.92 2.05
N ALA A 31 -4.03 -31.29 2.95
CA ALA A 31 -4.57 -30.65 4.13
C ALA A 31 -4.92 -29.19 3.79
N ALA A 32 -6.20 -28.88 3.96
CA ALA A 32 -6.78 -27.55 3.85
C ALA A 32 -5.92 -26.50 4.57
N GLY A 33 -5.78 -25.33 3.92
CA GLY A 33 -4.99 -24.21 4.41
C GLY A 33 -5.31 -23.85 5.85
N ALA A 34 -4.41 -24.23 6.76
CA ALA A 34 -4.45 -23.80 8.14
C ALA A 34 -4.31 -22.28 8.15
N TYR A 35 -5.32 -21.60 8.70
CA TYR A 35 -5.20 -20.21 9.12
C TYR A 35 -4.07 -20.16 10.16
N LEU A 36 -2.89 -19.73 9.75
CA LEU A 36 -1.83 -19.40 10.68
C LEU A 36 -2.37 -18.27 11.58
N PRO A 37 -2.37 -18.43 12.91
CA PRO A 37 -2.73 -17.35 13.81
C PRO A 37 -1.82 -16.15 13.53
N PRO A 38 -2.31 -14.91 13.74
CA PRO A 38 -1.48 -13.73 13.59
C PRO A 38 -0.16 -13.94 14.36
N LEU A 39 0.98 -13.69 13.70
CA LEU A 39 2.28 -13.77 14.35
C LEU A 39 2.26 -12.85 15.58
N GLN A 40 2.10 -13.44 16.75
CA GLN A 40 2.10 -12.70 18.00
C GLN A 40 3.50 -12.11 18.16
N GLN A 41 3.60 -10.78 18.21
CA GLN A 41 4.88 -10.10 18.41
C GLN A 41 5.38 -10.39 19.82
N VAL A 42 6.19 -11.45 19.96
CA VAL A 42 6.85 -11.83 21.22
C VAL A 42 7.90 -10.77 21.61
N PHE A 43 8.51 -10.12 20.62
CA PHE A 43 9.54 -9.10 20.83
C PHE A 43 9.03 -7.72 20.43
N GLN A 44 8.86 -6.84 21.40
CA GLN A 44 8.56 -5.43 21.17
C GLN A 44 9.87 -4.66 20.91
N ALA A 45 9.86 -3.79 19.90
CA ALA A 45 10.99 -2.90 19.65
C ALA A 45 11.25 -1.98 20.87
N PRO A 46 12.51 -1.75 21.26
CA PRO A 46 12.83 -0.93 22.42
C PRO A 46 12.41 0.52 22.18
N ARG A 47 11.98 1.20 23.25
CA ARG A 47 11.69 2.64 23.20
C ARG A 47 12.98 3.42 22.98
N ARG A 48 12.87 4.58 22.31
CA ARG A 48 14.00 5.51 22.13
C ARG A 48 14.51 5.96 23.51
N PRO A 49 15.79 5.74 23.85
CA PRO A 49 16.33 6.13 25.16
C PRO A 49 16.53 7.64 25.32
N GLY A 50 16.67 8.37 24.21
CA GLY A 50 16.86 9.82 24.17
C GLY A 50 17.19 10.32 22.77
N ILE A 51 17.48 11.62 22.66
CA ILE A 51 18.01 12.25 21.44
C ILE A 51 19.52 12.50 21.59
N GLY A 52 20.27 12.41 20.49
CA GLY A 52 21.71 12.69 20.51
C GLY A 52 22.00 14.18 20.71
N THR A 53 23.06 14.50 21.44
CA THR A 53 23.45 15.87 21.82
C THR A 53 24.82 16.31 21.28
N VAL A 54 25.59 15.38 20.71
CA VAL A 54 26.92 15.64 20.16
C VAL A 54 26.81 16.21 18.74
N GLY A 55 27.66 17.18 18.42
CA GLY A 55 27.78 17.79 17.10
C GLY A 55 27.23 19.21 17.02
N LYS A 56 27.60 19.94 15.97
CA LYS A 56 27.13 21.31 15.74
C LYS A 56 25.71 21.27 15.14
N PRO A 57 24.72 22.00 15.70
CA PRO A 57 23.38 22.07 15.12
C PRO A 57 23.40 22.62 13.69
N ILE A 58 22.56 22.05 12.83
CA ILE A 58 22.37 22.47 11.43
C ILE A 58 20.87 22.53 11.11
N LYS A 59 20.46 23.55 10.35
CA LYS A 59 19.08 23.67 9.85
C LYS A 59 18.93 22.83 8.59
N LEU A 60 17.92 21.97 8.56
CA LEU A 60 17.63 21.07 7.44
C LEU A 60 16.20 21.27 6.97
N LEU A 61 15.98 20.99 5.69
CA LEU A 61 14.65 20.76 5.14
C LEU A 61 14.55 19.28 4.82
N ALA A 62 13.43 18.67 5.21
CA ALA A 62 13.09 17.32 4.83
C ALA A 62 11.89 17.37 3.90
N ASN A 63 11.80 16.41 2.98
CA ASN A 63 10.66 16.22 2.09
C ASN A 63 9.45 15.56 2.80
N TYR A 64 9.21 15.99 4.05
CA TYR A 64 8.13 15.55 4.92
C TYR A 64 7.21 16.75 5.18
N PHE A 65 5.96 16.60 4.77
CA PHE A 65 4.94 17.63 4.87
C PHE A 65 3.96 17.28 5.98
N GLU A 66 3.67 18.22 6.87
CA GLU A 66 2.76 18.01 7.99
C GLU A 66 1.34 17.73 7.50
N VAL A 67 0.67 16.74 8.11
CA VAL A 67 -0.73 16.39 7.85
C VAL A 67 -1.54 16.63 9.12
N ASP A 68 -2.46 17.59 9.04
CA ASP A 68 -3.42 17.82 10.11
C ASP A 68 -4.61 16.86 9.95
N ILE A 69 -4.81 16.00 10.95
CA ILE A 69 -5.86 14.98 10.95
C ILE A 69 -7.03 15.42 11.86
N PRO A 70 -8.29 15.28 11.41
CA PRO A 70 -9.43 15.54 12.27
C PRO A 70 -9.57 14.46 13.34
N LYS A 71 -9.98 14.85 14.55
CA LYS A 71 -10.19 13.96 15.69
C LYS A 71 -11.57 13.28 15.62
N ILE A 72 -11.82 12.60 14.52
CA ILE A 72 -13.09 11.91 14.21
C ILE A 72 -12.87 10.40 14.15
N ASP A 73 -13.99 9.69 14.12
CA ASP A 73 -14.02 8.27 13.82
C ASP A 73 -14.32 8.06 12.33
N VAL A 74 -13.65 7.07 11.75
CA VAL A 74 -13.78 6.66 10.34
C VAL A 74 -14.37 5.26 10.31
N TYR A 75 -15.29 5.02 9.38
CA TYR A 75 -15.98 3.74 9.27
C TYR A 75 -15.28 2.87 8.23
N HIS A 76 -14.89 1.67 8.64
CA HIS A 76 -14.23 0.68 7.79
C HIS A 76 -15.22 -0.42 7.43
N TYR A 77 -15.31 -0.66 6.12
CA TYR A 77 -16.11 -1.73 5.55
C TYR A 77 -15.22 -2.68 4.74
N GLU A 78 -15.55 -3.96 4.79
CA GLU A 78 -15.02 -4.96 3.88
C GLU A 78 -15.85 -4.96 2.59
N VAL A 79 -15.17 -4.91 1.44
CA VAL A 79 -15.77 -5.10 0.13
C VAL A 79 -15.24 -6.39 -0.50
N ASP A 80 -16.16 -7.22 -0.98
CA ASP A 80 -15.85 -8.44 -1.74
C ASP A 80 -16.41 -8.28 -3.15
N ILE A 81 -15.56 -8.42 -4.16
CA ILE A 81 -15.92 -8.26 -5.58
C ILE A 81 -15.78 -9.63 -6.25
N LYS A 82 -16.83 -10.07 -6.93
CA LYS A 82 -16.83 -11.28 -7.74
C LYS A 82 -17.07 -10.92 -9.21
N PRO A 83 -16.22 -11.38 -10.14
CA PRO A 83 -15.03 -12.25 -9.95
C PRO A 83 -13.87 -11.59 -9.18
N ASP A 84 -13.13 -12.37 -8.39
CA ASP A 84 -12.13 -11.93 -7.40
C ASP A 84 -10.71 -11.74 -7.95
N LYS A 85 -10.44 -12.24 -9.17
CA LYS A 85 -9.12 -12.19 -9.83
C LYS A 85 -8.88 -10.96 -10.70
N CYS A 86 -9.71 -9.92 -10.54
CA CYS A 86 -9.57 -8.71 -11.34
C CYS A 86 -8.37 -7.86 -10.91
N PRO A 87 -7.70 -7.16 -11.85
CA PRO A 87 -6.66 -6.19 -11.52
C PRO A 87 -7.19 -5.11 -10.58
N ARG A 88 -6.34 -4.58 -9.69
CA ARG A 88 -6.75 -3.53 -8.74
C ARG A 88 -7.36 -2.31 -9.42
N ARG A 89 -6.88 -1.95 -10.62
CA ARG A 89 -7.45 -0.86 -11.42
C ARG A 89 -8.92 -1.11 -11.75
N VAL A 90 -9.24 -2.32 -12.23
CA VAL A 90 -10.62 -2.73 -12.53
C VAL A 90 -11.48 -2.72 -11.26
N ASN A 91 -10.97 -3.24 -10.13
CA ASN A 91 -11.71 -3.19 -8.87
C ASN A 91 -12.07 -1.76 -8.46
N ARG A 92 -11.16 -0.81 -8.68
CA ARG A 92 -11.42 0.60 -8.39
C ARG A 92 -12.46 1.20 -9.32
N GLU A 93 -12.45 0.84 -10.61
CA GLU A 93 -13.49 1.22 -11.57
C GLU A 93 -14.86 0.66 -11.17
N VAL A 94 -14.92 -0.60 -10.70
CA VAL A 94 -16.14 -1.23 -10.15
C VAL A 94 -16.68 -0.43 -8.97
N VAL A 95 -15.83 -0.11 -7.99
CA VAL A 95 -16.26 0.65 -6.81
C VAL A 95 -16.66 2.08 -7.17
N GLU A 96 -15.95 2.74 -8.09
CA GLU A 96 -16.32 4.07 -8.57
C GLU A 96 -17.72 4.08 -9.22
N TYR A 97 -17.98 3.13 -10.12
CA TYR A 97 -19.29 2.99 -10.76
C TYR A 97 -20.38 2.67 -9.74
N MET A 98 -20.10 1.77 -8.78
CA MET A 98 -21.02 1.44 -7.69
C MET A 98 -21.37 2.68 -6.85
N VAL A 99 -20.38 3.49 -6.48
CA VAL A 99 -20.59 4.72 -5.69
C VAL A 99 -21.47 5.72 -6.43
N GLN A 100 -21.29 5.85 -7.75
CA GLN A 100 -22.09 6.73 -8.59
C GLN A 100 -23.53 6.22 -8.76
N HIS A 101 -23.70 4.94 -9.07
CA HIS A 101 -25.01 4.34 -9.37
C HIS A 101 -25.88 4.18 -8.13
N PHE A 102 -25.30 3.75 -7.01
CA PHE A 102 -26.00 3.54 -5.73
C PHE A 102 -25.93 4.76 -4.80
N LYS A 103 -25.63 5.95 -5.35
CA LYS A 103 -25.58 7.21 -4.59
C LYS A 103 -26.86 7.50 -3.82
N PRO A 104 -28.08 7.42 -4.39
CA PRO A 104 -29.31 7.78 -3.66
C PRO A 104 -29.66 6.79 -2.54
N GLN A 105 -29.22 5.54 -2.65
CA GLN A 105 -29.64 4.46 -1.76
C GLN A 105 -28.70 4.32 -0.56
N ILE A 106 -27.39 4.41 -0.79
CA ILE A 106 -26.37 4.02 0.21
C ILE A 106 -25.37 5.15 0.48
N PHE A 107 -24.77 5.69 -0.57
CA PHE A 107 -23.61 6.58 -0.40
C PHE A 107 -24.01 8.03 -0.07
N GLY A 108 -25.17 8.50 -0.52
CA GLY A 108 -25.62 9.89 -0.34
C GLY A 108 -24.57 10.86 -0.89
N ASP A 109 -24.17 11.85 -0.09
CA ASP A 109 -23.09 12.79 -0.46
C ASP A 109 -21.70 12.37 0.03
N ARG A 110 -21.58 11.15 0.55
CA ARG A 110 -20.30 10.60 1.01
C ARG A 110 -19.41 10.28 -0.19
N LYS A 111 -18.12 10.45 -0.01
CA LYS A 111 -17.08 10.07 -0.98
C LYS A 111 -16.20 8.99 -0.36
N PRO A 112 -16.55 7.71 -0.53
CA PRO A 112 -15.76 6.61 0.00
C PRO A 112 -14.36 6.58 -0.60
N VAL A 113 -13.38 6.13 0.18
CA VAL A 113 -12.02 5.89 -0.29
C VAL A 113 -11.73 4.40 -0.25
N TYR A 114 -11.11 3.88 -1.30
CA TYR A 114 -10.92 2.45 -1.52
C TYR A 114 -9.46 2.08 -1.77
N ASP A 115 -9.00 0.93 -1.28
CA ASP A 115 -7.63 0.43 -1.41
C ASP A 115 -7.36 -0.36 -2.71
N GLY A 116 -8.41 -0.69 -3.48
CA GLY A 116 -8.32 -1.48 -4.70
C GLY A 116 -8.41 -3.00 -4.46
N LYS A 117 -8.67 -3.43 -3.23
CA LYS A 117 -8.83 -4.82 -2.80
C LYS A 117 -10.09 -5.01 -1.96
N LYS A 118 -9.98 -4.90 -0.64
CA LYS A 118 -11.05 -5.28 0.29
C LYS A 118 -11.46 -4.17 1.24
N ASN A 119 -10.74 -3.06 1.29
CA ASN A 119 -10.94 -2.05 2.33
C ASN A 119 -11.49 -0.78 1.74
N ILE A 120 -12.70 -0.42 2.15
CA ILE A 120 -13.33 0.86 1.84
C ILE A 120 -13.61 1.62 3.14
N TYR A 121 -13.36 2.92 3.13
CA TYR A 121 -13.54 3.79 4.30
C TYR A 121 -14.46 4.96 3.98
N THR A 122 -15.27 5.36 4.95
CA THR A 122 -16.13 6.55 4.86
C THR A 122 -16.02 7.40 6.12
N VAL A 123 -16.22 8.71 5.97
CA VAL A 123 -16.21 9.67 7.09
C VAL A 123 -17.44 9.58 7.98
N THR A 124 -18.56 9.08 7.45
CA THR A 124 -19.80 8.86 8.18
C THR A 124 -20.36 7.48 7.85
N ALA A 125 -21.11 6.90 8.78
CA ALA A 125 -21.68 5.57 8.61
C ALA A 125 -22.59 5.48 7.37
N LEU A 126 -22.45 4.39 6.63
CA LEU A 126 -23.39 3.95 5.59
C LEU A 126 -24.67 3.39 6.22
N PRO A 127 -25.85 3.60 5.61
CA PRO A 127 -27.14 3.16 6.12
C PRO A 127 -27.39 1.65 5.87
N ILE A 128 -26.42 0.80 6.22
CA ILE A 128 -26.46 -0.66 5.99
C ILE A 128 -26.46 -1.49 7.28
N GLY A 129 -26.32 -0.84 8.45
CA GLY A 129 -26.16 -1.53 9.72
C GLY A 129 -24.93 -2.46 9.72
N ASN A 130 -25.10 -3.67 10.25
CA ASN A 130 -24.06 -4.71 10.30
C ASN A 130 -24.27 -5.83 9.26
N GLU A 131 -25.34 -5.75 8.48
CA GLU A 131 -25.66 -6.77 7.49
C GLU A 131 -24.79 -6.60 6.24
N ARG A 132 -24.56 -7.73 5.56
CA ARG A 132 -23.86 -7.74 4.28
C ARG A 132 -24.87 -7.37 3.20
N VAL A 133 -24.61 -6.30 2.47
CA VAL A 133 -25.45 -5.85 1.36
C VAL A 133 -24.77 -6.19 0.04
N ASP A 134 -25.50 -6.89 -0.83
CA ASP A 134 -25.05 -7.31 -2.14
C ASP A 134 -25.57 -6.34 -3.22
N PHE A 135 -24.68 -5.96 -4.13
CA PHE A 135 -24.92 -5.08 -5.26
C PHE A 135 -24.54 -5.79 -6.55
N GLU A 136 -25.33 -5.55 -7.59
CA GLU A 136 -24.96 -5.92 -8.95
C GLU A 136 -24.52 -4.66 -9.69
N VAL A 137 -23.27 -4.66 -10.16
CA VAL A 137 -22.62 -3.50 -10.78
C VAL A 137 -22.26 -3.85 -12.21
N THR A 138 -22.86 -3.15 -13.16
CA THR A 138 -22.60 -3.37 -14.59
C THR A 138 -21.69 -2.27 -15.13
N ILE A 139 -20.46 -2.64 -15.49
CA ILE A 139 -19.53 -1.72 -16.15
C ILE A 139 -19.71 -1.85 -17.67
N PRO A 140 -19.99 -0.75 -18.39
CA PRO A 140 -20.01 -0.77 -19.85
C PRO A 140 -18.60 -1.10 -20.37
N GLY A 141 -18.50 -2.18 -21.14
CA GLY A 141 -17.25 -2.60 -21.78
C GLY A 141 -17.24 -2.29 -23.27
N GLU A 142 -16.05 -2.30 -23.88
CA GLU A 142 -15.91 -2.28 -25.34
C GLU A 142 -16.39 -3.64 -25.91
N GLY A 143 -17.71 -3.75 -26.14
CA GLY A 143 -18.36 -4.87 -26.79
C GLY A 143 -19.29 -5.71 -25.89
N LYS A 144 -18.88 -6.01 -24.66
CA LYS A 144 -19.73 -6.72 -23.68
C LYS A 144 -19.70 -6.05 -22.32
N ASP A 145 -20.88 -5.83 -21.77
CA ASP A 145 -21.06 -5.38 -20.40
C ASP A 145 -20.50 -6.41 -19.43
N ARG A 146 -19.75 -5.92 -18.44
CA ARG A 146 -19.16 -6.75 -17.39
C ARG A 146 -19.97 -6.59 -16.13
N ILE A 147 -20.60 -7.67 -15.68
CA ILE A 147 -21.40 -7.70 -14.47
C ILE A 147 -20.55 -8.18 -13.32
N PHE A 148 -20.51 -7.40 -12.24
CA PHE A 148 -19.81 -7.70 -11.01
C PHE A 148 -20.80 -7.81 -9.86
N LYS A 149 -20.62 -8.84 -9.02
CA LYS A 149 -21.34 -8.95 -7.76
C LYS A 149 -20.45 -8.41 -6.65
N VAL A 150 -20.83 -7.28 -6.09
CA VAL A 150 -20.08 -6.57 -5.05
C VAL A 150 -20.83 -6.67 -3.75
N SER A 151 -20.17 -7.00 -2.66
CA SER A 151 -20.79 -7.00 -1.34
C SER A 151 -20.04 -6.12 -0.37
N ILE A 152 -20.78 -5.34 0.40
CA ILE A 152 -20.24 -4.46 1.44
C ILE A 152 -20.71 -4.96 2.80
N LYS A 153 -19.79 -5.07 3.75
CA LYS A 153 -20.07 -5.43 5.13
C LYS A 153 -19.32 -4.50 6.07
N TRP A 154 -19.99 -4.01 7.12
CA TRP A 154 -19.33 -3.26 8.18
C TRP A 154 -18.30 -4.13 8.92
N MET A 155 -17.12 -3.56 9.19
CA MET A 155 -15.99 -4.29 9.78
C MET A 155 -15.58 -3.68 11.12
N ALA A 156 -15.23 -2.38 11.13
CA ALA A 156 -14.76 -1.71 12.33
C ALA A 156 -14.97 -0.19 12.28
N ILE A 157 -14.82 0.43 13.45
CA ILE A 157 -14.63 1.88 13.58
C ILE A 157 -13.14 2.13 13.84
N VAL A 158 -12.55 3.00 13.02
CA VAL A 158 -11.14 3.40 13.08
C VAL A 158 -11.06 4.81 13.66
N SER A 159 -10.54 4.94 14.88
CA SER A 159 -10.46 6.25 15.53
C SER A 159 -9.18 7.01 15.17
N TRP A 160 -9.33 8.18 14.53
CA TRP A 160 -8.21 9.10 14.32
C TRP A 160 -7.91 9.95 15.56
N ARG A 161 -8.83 10.05 16.51
CA ARG A 161 -8.53 10.61 17.84
C ARG A 161 -7.45 9.78 18.54
N MET A 162 -7.58 8.46 18.56
CA MET A 162 -6.56 7.57 19.14
C MET A 162 -5.21 7.69 18.43
N LEU A 163 -5.22 7.86 17.11
CA LEU A 163 -3.99 8.10 16.35
C LEU A 163 -3.31 9.38 16.82
N HIS A 164 -4.04 10.49 16.94
CA HIS A 164 -3.51 11.75 17.45
C HIS A 164 -2.94 11.59 18.88
N GLU A 165 -3.65 10.92 19.78
CA GLU A 165 -3.18 10.66 21.15
C GLU A 165 -1.89 9.84 21.18
N ALA A 166 -1.75 8.85 20.29
CA ALA A 166 -0.52 8.06 20.16
C ALA A 166 0.69 8.91 19.77
N LEU A 167 0.51 9.84 18.82
CA LEU A 167 1.58 10.68 18.28
C LEU A 167 2.04 11.75 19.28
N VAL A 168 1.12 12.26 20.10
CA VAL A 168 1.40 13.31 21.09
C VAL A 168 1.94 12.72 22.40
N SER A 169 1.33 11.65 22.91
CA SER A 169 1.71 11.08 24.20
C SER A 169 2.92 10.14 24.12
N GLY A 170 3.06 9.40 23.02
CA GLY A 170 4.04 8.30 22.91
C GLY A 170 3.83 7.16 23.91
N GLN A 171 2.68 7.11 24.60
CA GLN A 171 2.40 6.12 25.65
C GLN A 171 1.74 4.86 25.08
N ILE A 172 0.88 5.02 24.08
CA ILE A 172 0.19 3.94 23.38
C ILE A 172 0.89 3.62 22.06
N PRO A 173 0.86 2.35 21.60
CA PRO A 173 1.35 2.01 20.27
C PRO A 173 0.55 2.74 19.19
N VAL A 174 1.22 3.06 18.08
CA VAL A 174 0.56 3.71 16.94
C VAL A 174 -0.46 2.74 16.33
N PRO A 175 -1.75 3.10 16.25
CA PRO A 175 -2.77 2.24 15.65
C PRO A 175 -2.55 2.13 14.14
N LEU A 176 -2.06 0.97 13.69
CA LEU A 176 -1.71 0.74 12.27
C LEU A 176 -2.92 0.84 11.35
N GLU A 177 -4.10 0.41 11.80
CA GLU A 177 -5.36 0.53 11.05
C GLU A 177 -5.72 2.00 10.75
N SER A 178 -5.49 2.90 11.71
CA SER A 178 -5.70 4.34 11.52
C SER A 178 -4.72 4.94 10.52
N VAL A 179 -3.45 4.51 10.57
CA VAL A 179 -2.43 4.92 9.59
C VAL A 179 -2.77 4.38 8.20
N GLN A 180 -3.24 3.14 8.11
CA GLN A 180 -3.66 2.52 6.85
C GLN A 180 -4.87 3.26 6.27
N ALA A 181 -5.91 3.54 7.05
CA ALA A 181 -7.07 4.29 6.60
C ALA A 181 -6.68 5.67 6.02
N LEU A 182 -5.72 6.35 6.68
CA LEU A 182 -5.18 7.61 6.19
C LEU A 182 -4.36 7.45 4.90
N ASP A 183 -3.50 6.42 4.79
CA ASP A 183 -2.77 6.11 3.55
C ASP A 183 -3.74 5.84 2.39
N VAL A 184 -4.80 5.06 2.63
CA VAL A 184 -5.84 4.78 1.63
C VAL A 184 -6.54 6.06 1.19
N ALA A 185 -6.91 6.93 2.13
CA ALA A 185 -7.56 8.20 1.82
C ALA A 185 -6.68 9.10 0.95
N MET A 186 -5.42 9.30 1.36
CA MET A 186 -4.48 10.18 0.65
C MET A 186 -4.08 9.65 -0.72
N ARG A 187 -4.09 8.33 -0.92
CA ARG A 187 -3.69 7.71 -2.20
C ARG A 187 -4.85 7.45 -3.16
N HIS A 188 -6.09 7.58 -2.71
CA HIS A 188 -7.27 7.12 -3.45
C HIS A 188 -7.33 7.77 -4.84
N LEU A 189 -7.29 9.10 -4.90
CA LEU A 189 -7.38 9.85 -6.15
C LEU A 189 -6.16 9.63 -7.07
N ALA A 190 -4.94 9.63 -6.50
CA ALA A 190 -3.73 9.36 -7.25
C ALA A 190 -3.73 7.95 -7.88
N SER A 191 -4.29 6.96 -7.17
CA SER A 191 -4.44 5.59 -7.67
C SER A 191 -5.47 5.43 -8.78
N MET A 192 -6.35 6.43 -8.98
CA MET A 192 -7.32 6.48 -10.09
C MET A 192 -6.77 7.23 -11.30
N ARG A 193 -6.00 8.30 -11.05
CA ARG A 193 -5.49 9.19 -12.11
C ARG A 193 -4.19 8.73 -12.74
N TYR A 194 -3.32 8.10 -11.94
CA TYR A 194 -1.96 7.73 -12.35
C TYR A 194 -1.79 6.21 -12.36
N THR A 195 -0.66 5.74 -12.90
CA THR A 195 -0.28 4.32 -12.86
C THR A 195 0.45 4.03 -11.55
N PRO A 196 -0.15 3.27 -10.61
CA PRO A 196 0.50 2.95 -9.34
C PRO A 196 1.55 1.85 -9.51
N VAL A 197 2.78 2.11 -9.06
CA VAL A 197 3.86 1.12 -8.97
C VAL A 197 4.41 1.15 -7.54
N GLY A 198 4.03 0.15 -6.74
CA GLY A 198 4.36 0.13 -5.31
C GLY A 198 3.72 1.28 -4.52
N ARG A 199 4.55 2.19 -4.01
CA ARG A 199 4.13 3.42 -3.31
C ARG A 199 4.31 4.69 -4.17
N SER A 200 4.68 4.52 -5.43
CA SER A 200 4.85 5.61 -6.37
C SER A 200 3.72 5.65 -7.41
N PHE A 201 3.53 6.82 -8.00
CA PHE A 201 2.53 7.11 -9.03
C PHE A 201 3.23 7.72 -10.25
N PHE A 202 2.95 7.20 -11.44
CA PHE A 202 3.59 7.63 -12.69
C PHE A 202 2.54 8.00 -13.74
N SER A 203 2.89 8.95 -14.60
CA SER A 203 2.05 9.37 -15.74
C SER A 203 2.85 9.32 -17.04
N PRO A 204 2.17 9.18 -18.19
CA PRO A 204 2.81 9.35 -19.49
C PRO A 204 3.54 10.70 -19.59
N PRO A 205 4.63 10.80 -20.38
CA PRO A 205 5.31 12.04 -20.64
C PRO A 205 4.42 13.07 -21.34
N GLU A 206 4.32 14.27 -20.77
CA GLU A 206 3.63 15.42 -21.37
C GLU A 206 4.64 16.57 -21.53
N GLY A 207 5.01 16.87 -22.78
CA GLY A 207 5.96 17.96 -23.08
C GLY A 207 7.44 17.63 -22.81
N TYR A 208 7.77 16.39 -22.45
CA TYR A 208 9.14 15.89 -22.35
C TYR A 208 9.26 14.51 -23.00
N TYR A 209 10.45 14.16 -23.50
CA TYR A 209 10.68 12.88 -24.17
C TYR A 209 12.07 12.34 -23.83
N HIS A 210 12.10 11.17 -23.19
CA HIS A 210 13.32 10.51 -22.73
C HIS A 210 13.34 9.03 -23.14
N PRO A 211 13.66 8.74 -24.41
CA PRO A 211 13.76 7.36 -24.88
C PRO A 211 14.97 6.65 -24.28
N LEU A 212 14.80 5.37 -23.95
CA LEU A 212 15.87 4.49 -23.47
C LEU A 212 16.35 3.50 -24.55
N GLY A 213 15.70 3.48 -25.72
CA GLY A 213 15.90 2.47 -26.75
C GLY A 213 15.09 1.18 -26.49
N GLY A 214 14.99 0.31 -27.50
CA GLY A 214 14.26 -0.97 -27.41
C GLY A 214 12.78 -0.80 -27.02
N GLY A 215 12.13 0.24 -27.54
CA GLY A 215 10.74 0.57 -27.25
C GLY A 215 10.46 1.00 -25.80
N ARG A 216 11.48 1.44 -25.06
CA ARG A 216 11.35 1.90 -23.67
C ARG A 216 11.54 3.42 -23.58
N GLU A 217 10.89 4.01 -22.59
CA GLU A 217 11.01 5.42 -22.23
C GLU A 217 10.97 5.61 -20.71
N VAL A 218 11.43 6.76 -20.25
CA VAL A 218 11.34 7.14 -18.83
C VAL A 218 10.03 7.84 -18.57
N TRP A 219 9.28 7.38 -17.57
CA TRP A 219 8.17 8.13 -17.00
C TRP A 219 8.59 8.72 -15.66
N PHE A 220 8.29 10.00 -15.46
CA PHE A 220 8.40 10.63 -14.16
C PHE A 220 7.13 10.44 -13.34
N GLY A 221 7.30 10.54 -12.04
CA GLY A 221 6.26 10.34 -11.07
C GLY A 221 6.74 10.78 -9.69
N PHE A 222 6.01 10.37 -8.67
CA PHE A 222 6.35 10.68 -7.28
C PHE A 222 6.09 9.49 -6.38
N HIS A 223 6.97 9.30 -5.40
CA HIS A 223 6.74 8.43 -4.25
C HIS A 223 5.82 9.15 -3.26
N GLN A 224 4.84 8.43 -2.71
CA GLN A 224 3.96 8.94 -1.66
C GLN A 224 3.85 7.93 -0.52
N SER A 225 4.07 8.39 0.71
CA SER A 225 3.78 7.57 1.90
C SER A 225 3.41 8.41 3.10
N VAL A 226 2.41 7.96 3.84
CA VAL A 226 2.03 8.55 5.12
C VAL A 226 2.81 7.87 6.24
N ARG A 227 3.43 8.66 7.14
CA ARG A 227 4.23 8.14 8.25
C ARG A 227 3.92 8.83 9.57
N PRO A 228 3.82 8.09 10.69
CA PRO A 228 3.75 8.69 12.01
C PRO A 228 5.10 9.33 12.37
N ALA A 229 5.06 10.55 12.86
CA ALA A 229 6.21 11.23 13.48
C ALA A 229 5.82 11.69 14.90
N MET A 230 6.78 12.24 15.63
CA MET A 230 6.44 12.89 16.90
C MET A 230 5.45 14.02 16.62
N TRP A 231 4.37 14.11 17.39
CA TRP A 231 3.30 15.12 17.32
C TRP A 231 2.32 15.00 16.16
N LYS A 232 2.79 14.78 14.92
CA LYS A 232 1.93 14.81 13.72
C LYS A 232 2.17 13.65 12.78
N MET A 233 1.18 13.41 11.92
CA MET A 233 1.36 12.58 10.73
C MET A 233 2.12 13.38 9.68
N MET A 234 2.97 12.69 8.92
CA MET A 234 3.77 13.30 7.87
C MET A 234 3.52 12.61 6.54
N LEU A 235 3.35 13.41 5.49
CA LEU A 235 3.35 12.97 4.11
C LEU A 235 4.77 13.08 3.56
N ASN A 236 5.40 11.94 3.28
CA ASN A 236 6.70 11.89 2.62
C ASN A 236 6.47 11.80 1.10
N ILE A 237 6.94 12.83 0.38
CA ILE A 237 6.87 12.96 -1.07
C ILE A 237 8.28 13.06 -1.64
N ASP A 238 8.57 12.29 -2.67
CA ASP A 238 9.83 12.41 -3.42
C ASP A 238 9.59 12.22 -4.92
N VAL A 239 10.40 12.87 -5.75
CA VAL A 239 10.33 12.67 -7.21
C VAL A 239 10.93 11.32 -7.54
N SER A 240 10.31 10.60 -8.46
CA SER A 240 10.79 9.30 -8.92
C SER A 240 10.68 9.18 -10.43
N ALA A 241 11.55 8.35 -11.01
CA ALA A 241 11.54 8.03 -12.42
C ALA A 241 11.72 6.51 -12.59
N THR A 242 11.00 5.91 -13.53
CA THR A 242 11.16 4.49 -13.86
C THR A 242 10.90 4.25 -15.34
N ALA A 243 11.39 3.11 -15.85
CA ALA A 243 11.23 2.74 -17.24
C ALA A 243 9.85 2.15 -17.52
N PHE A 244 9.20 2.62 -18.59
CA PHE A 244 7.97 2.07 -19.15
C PHE A 244 8.17 1.73 -20.63
N TYR A 245 7.30 0.88 -21.17
CA TYR A 245 7.23 0.66 -22.60
C TYR A 245 6.47 1.81 -23.27
N LYS A 246 6.98 2.28 -24.41
CA LYS A 246 6.31 3.28 -25.25
C LYS A 246 4.96 2.75 -25.71
N ALA A 247 3.93 3.58 -25.68
CA ALA A 247 2.68 3.32 -26.38
C ALA A 247 2.88 3.53 -27.88
N GLN A 248 3.33 2.49 -28.59
CA GLN A 248 3.69 2.55 -30.00
C GLN A 248 3.22 1.31 -30.76
N PRO A 249 3.11 1.36 -32.11
CA PRO A 249 2.81 0.19 -32.93
C PRO A 249 3.81 -0.95 -32.68
N VAL A 250 3.33 -2.20 -32.71
CA VAL A 250 4.17 -3.39 -32.48
C VAL A 250 5.30 -3.48 -33.51
N ILE A 251 5.07 -3.03 -34.75
CA ILE A 251 6.10 -2.98 -35.79
C ILE A 251 7.25 -2.05 -35.38
N GLU A 252 6.95 -0.87 -34.82
CA GLU A 252 7.96 0.09 -34.35
C GLU A 252 8.69 -0.42 -33.09
N PHE A 253 8.05 -1.27 -32.29
CA PHE A 253 8.69 -1.94 -31.15
C PHE A 253 9.67 -3.04 -31.55
N MET A 254 9.45 -3.68 -32.70
CA MET A 254 10.31 -4.77 -33.20
C MET A 254 11.61 -4.27 -33.85
N CYS A 255 11.58 -3.09 -34.46
CA CYS A 255 12.73 -2.43 -35.09
C CYS A 255 13.75 -1.92 -34.06
#